data_AF-A0A1H1JMR4-F1
#
_entry.id   AF-A0A1H1JMR4-F1
#
_cell.length_a   1.000
_cell.length_b   1.000
_cell.length_c   1.000
_cell.angle_alpha   90.00
_cell.angle_beta   90.00
_cell.angle_gamma   90.00
#
_symmetry.space_group_name_H-M   'P 1'
#
loop_
_entity.id
_entity.type
_entity.pdbx_description
1 polymer ?
#
loop_
_entity_poly.entity_id
_entity_poly.type
_entity_poly.pdbx_seq_one_letter_code
_entity_poly.pdbx_strand_id
1 'polypeptide(L)'
;MTGDTNLTGWVDTATAPPRRLPDDLDAALAYVTDAIGHPVYTRWTLTLLKRGCPSLADAKRDHPVVFALLLDQDAAVEYWERGRLRVAAPDQAPTPVTVLLRLLRQHRRFRFAPDGPATSSTSSRIAAEPASGASPATTAVAVPDLTPPVGHPVDPPSGAAVWLATLAPAPDPAGRAWLARAGRFANLSSVTNTLGVADDAQAVTLFLRERASRSPHTLRAYLAELRRLIQWCDCYQLGPLSDLTRENLLTYRTALERLPRTTPARDTSQDAPRNPPAGLQATTRARALAVVSSLFRYWLRTGYVIANPAAELSGGAPTRDSWTPSRIMPAAVLALCDAVICDAAPGTVSKLVWARRRAIWSLYRYAGVRLAELEWSDAEGLPRLDVDAQDQWTLHVLGKGNKRRAIPLPSVCIPVLPAYRLARGLPERPSPFERIALIHSGKRDALGHSGLYDEVKAVLLAAEARVTPGDAAALTLLRAASTHWLRHGYARTLVVDHAVPLPVAQTLLGHASVQTTAAYAKTDLAQTRAFVEGSFPQPK
;
A
#
# COMPACT_ATOMS: atom_id res chain seq x y z
N MET A 1 -0.62 -44.02 -22.28
CA MET A 1 0.86 -44.09 -22.36
C MET A 1 1.43 -43.53 -21.08
N THR A 2 1.64 -44.42 -20.12
CA THR A 2 2.25 -44.22 -18.81
C THR A 2 3.74 -43.94 -19.01
N GLY A 3 4.12 -42.67 -19.05
CA GLY A 3 5.52 -42.25 -19.01
C GLY A 3 5.96 -42.09 -17.57
N ASP A 4 6.94 -42.89 -17.15
CA ASP A 4 7.61 -42.81 -15.85
C ASP A 4 7.89 -41.37 -15.44
N THR A 5 7.14 -40.90 -14.45
CA THR A 5 7.38 -39.60 -13.82
C THR A 5 8.39 -39.85 -12.71
N ASN A 6 9.67 -40.02 -13.07
CA ASN A 6 10.73 -40.20 -12.08
C ASN A 6 10.99 -38.88 -11.32
N LEU A 7 10.13 -38.58 -10.34
CA LEU A 7 10.24 -37.42 -9.44
C LEU A 7 11.48 -37.53 -8.54
N THR A 8 11.90 -38.76 -8.21
CA THR A 8 13.05 -39.10 -7.36
C THR A 8 14.39 -38.68 -7.96
N GLY A 9 14.44 -38.51 -9.29
CA GLY A 9 15.59 -38.01 -10.03
C GLY A 9 15.77 -36.50 -9.93
N TRP A 10 14.82 -35.75 -9.34
CA TRP A 10 14.94 -34.31 -9.13
C TRP A 10 15.52 -34.00 -7.76
N VAL A 11 16.55 -33.17 -7.72
CA VAL A 11 17.26 -32.74 -6.51
C VAL A 11 17.10 -31.24 -6.33
N ASP A 12 16.67 -30.85 -5.13
CA ASP A 12 16.78 -29.48 -4.63
C ASP A 12 18.23 -29.18 -4.27
N THR A 13 18.84 -28.28 -5.04
CA THR A 13 20.25 -27.89 -4.87
C THR A 13 20.42 -26.68 -3.96
N ALA A 14 19.33 -26.05 -3.50
CA ALA A 14 19.39 -24.93 -2.57
C ALA A 14 19.38 -25.35 -1.10
N THR A 15 19.23 -26.65 -0.79
CA THR A 15 19.40 -27.19 0.56
C THR A 15 20.81 -27.74 0.76
N ALA A 16 21.33 -27.66 1.99
CA ALA A 16 22.61 -28.24 2.37
C ALA A 16 22.39 -29.27 3.50
N PRO A 17 22.53 -30.59 3.24
CA PRO A 17 22.88 -31.19 1.95
C PRO A 17 21.74 -31.11 0.90
N PRO A 18 22.06 -31.25 -0.41
CA PRO A 18 21.06 -31.30 -1.47
C PRO A 18 20.06 -32.43 -1.25
N ARG A 19 18.77 -32.16 -1.43
CA ARG A 19 17.69 -33.09 -1.07
C ARG A 19 16.91 -33.54 -2.30
N ARG A 20 16.69 -34.86 -2.44
CA ARG A 20 15.81 -35.42 -3.49
C ARG A 20 14.34 -35.10 -3.20
N LEU A 21 13.57 -34.88 -4.26
CA LEU A 21 12.12 -34.70 -4.15
C LEU A 21 11.44 -36.01 -3.73
N PRO A 22 10.33 -35.93 -2.96
CA PRO A 22 9.50 -37.10 -2.68
C PRO A 22 8.98 -37.78 -3.94
N ASP A 23 8.84 -39.10 -3.88
CA ASP A 23 8.35 -39.94 -4.98
C ASP A 23 6.84 -39.78 -5.19
N ASP A 24 6.12 -39.44 -4.12
CA ASP A 24 4.69 -39.14 -4.13
C ASP A 24 4.42 -37.73 -4.67
N LEU A 25 3.44 -37.62 -5.57
CA LEU A 25 3.12 -36.38 -6.28
C LEU A 25 2.62 -35.28 -5.34
N ASP A 26 1.77 -35.61 -4.38
CA ASP A 26 1.20 -34.63 -3.46
C ASP A 26 2.26 -34.15 -2.46
N ALA A 27 3.10 -35.05 -1.97
CA ALA A 27 4.28 -34.71 -1.16
C ALA A 27 5.28 -33.85 -1.93
N ALA A 28 5.51 -34.13 -3.22
CA ALA A 28 6.39 -33.33 -4.07
C ALA A 28 5.82 -31.93 -4.34
N LEU A 29 4.52 -31.82 -4.64
CA LEU A 29 3.83 -30.54 -4.81
C LEU A 29 3.86 -29.69 -3.54
N ALA A 30 3.63 -30.29 -2.38
CA ALA A 30 3.71 -29.64 -1.09
C ALA A 30 5.13 -29.14 -0.80
N TYR A 31 6.13 -30.01 -0.99
CA TYR A 31 7.53 -29.66 -0.82
C TYR A 31 7.97 -28.52 -1.74
N VAL A 32 7.63 -28.59 -3.02
CA VAL A 32 8.00 -27.54 -4.00
C VAL A 32 7.28 -26.23 -3.71
N THR A 33 6.00 -26.28 -3.30
CA THR A 33 5.22 -25.10 -2.89
C THR A 33 5.87 -24.39 -1.70
N ASP A 34 6.29 -25.14 -0.68
CA ASP A 34 7.01 -24.61 0.48
C ASP A 34 8.38 -24.03 0.07
N ALA A 35 9.14 -24.79 -0.71
CA ALA A 35 10.45 -24.41 -1.20
C ALA A 35 10.42 -23.08 -1.99
N ILE A 36 9.47 -22.88 -2.89
CA ILE A 36 9.39 -21.66 -3.72
C ILE A 36 8.55 -20.53 -3.08
N GLY A 37 7.79 -20.85 -2.03
CA GLY A 37 6.98 -19.88 -1.28
C GLY A 37 5.68 -19.44 -1.98
N HIS A 38 5.17 -20.20 -2.95
CA HIS A 38 3.87 -19.96 -3.59
C HIS A 38 3.24 -21.27 -4.09
N PRO A 39 1.90 -21.37 -4.15
CA PRO A 39 1.23 -22.59 -4.60
C PRO A 39 1.64 -22.97 -6.02
N VAL A 40 1.96 -24.24 -6.23
CA VAL A 40 2.28 -24.80 -7.56
C VAL A 40 1.02 -25.27 -8.27
N TYR A 41 0.16 -25.96 -7.53
CA TYR A 41 -1.08 -26.54 -8.03
C TYR A 41 -2.07 -26.71 -6.88
N THR A 42 -3.23 -26.07 -6.97
CA THR A 42 -4.28 -26.11 -5.95
C THR A 42 -5.62 -26.34 -6.62
N ARG A 43 -6.34 -27.39 -6.19
CA ARG A 43 -7.73 -27.60 -6.59
C ARG A 43 -8.65 -26.99 -5.54
N TRP A 44 -9.33 -25.92 -5.93
CA TRP A 44 -10.29 -25.21 -5.12
C TRP A 44 -11.68 -25.84 -5.23
N THR A 45 -12.35 -25.96 -4.08
CA THR A 45 -13.78 -26.26 -3.96
C THR A 45 -14.42 -25.20 -3.06
N LEU A 46 -15.75 -25.07 -3.11
CA LEU A 46 -16.45 -24.13 -2.23
C LEU A 46 -16.16 -24.40 -0.74
N THR A 47 -15.98 -25.67 -0.37
CA THR A 47 -15.62 -26.09 0.99
C THR A 47 -14.22 -25.65 1.38
N LEU A 48 -13.23 -25.83 0.50
CA LEU A 48 -11.84 -25.44 0.74
C LEU A 48 -11.71 -23.91 0.80
N LEU A 49 -12.45 -23.20 -0.05
CA LEU A 49 -12.50 -21.73 -0.06
C LEU A 49 -13.13 -21.17 1.23
N LYS A 50 -14.21 -21.78 1.73
CA LYS A 50 -14.86 -21.40 3.00
C LYS A 50 -13.99 -21.69 4.23
N ARG A 51 -13.10 -22.70 4.18
CA ARG A 51 -12.13 -22.95 5.25
C ARG A 51 -11.03 -21.88 5.31
N GLY A 52 -10.65 -21.33 4.15
CA GLY A 52 -9.63 -20.28 4.06
C GLY A 52 -10.15 -18.85 4.25
N CYS A 53 -11.47 -18.62 4.16
CA CYS A 53 -12.07 -17.30 4.20
C CYS A 53 -13.23 -17.21 5.24
N PRO A 54 -13.24 -16.22 6.15
CA PRO A 54 -14.27 -16.09 7.18
C PRO A 54 -15.69 -15.85 6.65
N SER A 55 -15.82 -15.33 5.43
CA SER A 55 -17.09 -15.05 4.77
C SER A 55 -17.01 -15.22 3.26
N LEU A 56 -18.16 -15.40 2.59
CA LEU A 56 -18.23 -15.40 1.12
C LEU A 56 -17.78 -14.05 0.51
N ALA A 57 -17.97 -12.94 1.23
CA ALA A 57 -17.49 -11.64 0.80
C ALA A 57 -15.96 -11.55 0.83
N ASP A 58 -15.32 -12.15 1.83
CA ASP A 58 -13.85 -12.25 1.89
C ASP A 58 -13.32 -13.19 0.80
N ALA A 59 -13.99 -14.32 0.55
CA ALA A 59 -13.64 -15.25 -0.53
C ALA A 59 -13.69 -14.57 -1.92
N LYS A 60 -14.75 -13.81 -2.20
CA LYS A 60 -14.89 -13.03 -3.44
C LYS A 60 -13.83 -11.92 -3.56
N ARG A 61 -13.42 -11.32 -2.44
CA ARG A 61 -12.40 -10.26 -2.42
C ARG A 61 -10.99 -10.82 -2.62
N ASP A 62 -10.68 -11.92 -1.96
CA ASP A 62 -9.32 -12.44 -1.84
C ASP A 62 -8.98 -13.42 -3.00
N HIS A 63 -9.99 -14.14 -3.53
CA HIS A 63 -9.84 -15.02 -4.70
C HIS A 63 -10.95 -14.79 -5.76
N PRO A 64 -11.02 -13.61 -6.39
CA PRO A 64 -12.16 -13.23 -7.25
C PRO A 64 -12.36 -14.15 -8.46
N VAL A 65 -11.29 -14.64 -9.08
CA VAL A 65 -11.35 -15.50 -10.28
C VAL A 65 -11.76 -16.93 -9.92
N VAL A 66 -11.20 -17.49 -8.83
CA VAL A 66 -11.60 -18.79 -8.29
C VAL A 66 -13.05 -18.75 -7.83
N PHE A 67 -13.45 -17.69 -7.12
CA PHE A 67 -14.82 -17.50 -6.66
C PHE A 67 -15.80 -17.41 -7.83
N ALA A 68 -15.47 -16.68 -8.90
CA ALA A 68 -16.31 -16.58 -10.09
C ALA A 68 -16.49 -17.94 -10.77
N LEU A 69 -15.43 -18.72 -10.94
CA LEU A 69 -15.52 -20.06 -11.54
C LEU A 69 -16.31 -21.04 -10.67
N LEU A 70 -16.19 -20.94 -9.34
CA LEU A 70 -16.93 -21.79 -8.39
C LEU A 70 -18.43 -21.42 -8.26
N LEU A 71 -18.90 -20.34 -8.90
CA LEU A 71 -20.34 -20.06 -9.00
C LEU A 71 -21.00 -20.92 -10.09
N ASP A 72 -20.25 -21.24 -11.15
CA ASP A 72 -20.75 -21.95 -12.32
C ASP A 72 -20.28 -23.42 -12.39
N GLN A 73 -19.27 -23.80 -11.59
CA GLN A 73 -18.64 -25.12 -11.59
C GLN A 73 -18.30 -25.63 -10.17
N ASP A 74 -18.23 -26.95 -10.00
CA ASP A 74 -17.99 -27.59 -8.70
C ASP A 74 -16.54 -27.48 -8.19
N ALA A 75 -15.59 -27.16 -9.07
CA ALA A 75 -14.19 -26.99 -8.73
C ALA A 75 -13.51 -25.97 -9.66
N ALA A 76 -12.47 -25.33 -9.16
CA ALA A 76 -11.57 -24.48 -9.96
C ALA A 76 -10.12 -24.90 -9.67
N VAL A 77 -9.26 -24.88 -10.67
CA VAL A 77 -7.86 -25.26 -10.52
C VAL A 77 -6.98 -24.03 -10.68
N GLU A 78 -6.19 -23.75 -9.66
CA GLU A 78 -5.16 -22.73 -9.67
C GLU A 78 -3.79 -23.39 -9.85
N TYR A 79 -3.03 -23.00 -10.87
CA TYR A 79 -1.76 -23.64 -11.20
C TYR A 79 -0.69 -22.64 -11.66
N TRP A 80 0.57 -22.99 -11.46
CA TRP A 80 1.70 -22.18 -11.85
C TRP A 80 2.06 -22.36 -13.33
N GLU A 81 2.18 -21.26 -14.08
CA GLU A 81 2.65 -21.30 -15.46
C GLU A 81 3.47 -20.05 -15.81
N ARG A 82 4.70 -20.27 -16.31
CA ARG A 82 5.58 -19.21 -16.86
C ARG A 82 5.72 -17.99 -15.94
N GLY A 83 5.87 -18.21 -14.64
CA GLY A 83 6.09 -17.15 -13.65
C GLY A 83 4.83 -16.48 -13.12
N ARG A 84 3.62 -17.01 -13.39
CA ARG A 84 2.35 -16.49 -12.88
C ARG A 84 1.40 -17.61 -12.46
N LEU A 85 0.56 -17.34 -11.47
CA LEU A 85 -0.60 -18.18 -11.14
C LEU A 85 -1.72 -17.98 -12.17
N ARG A 86 -2.26 -19.09 -12.67
CA ARG A 86 -3.41 -19.15 -13.58
C ARG A 86 -4.53 -19.90 -12.89
N VAL A 87 -5.77 -19.53 -13.22
CA VAL A 87 -6.96 -20.23 -12.75
C VAL A 87 -7.75 -20.69 -13.96
N ALA A 88 -8.16 -21.95 -13.98
CA ALA A 88 -8.97 -22.53 -15.03
C ALA A 88 -9.97 -23.55 -14.46
N ALA A 89 -10.95 -23.91 -15.28
CA ALA A 89 -11.84 -25.04 -15.03
C ALA A 89 -11.04 -26.36 -14.99
N PRO A 90 -11.47 -27.39 -14.23
CA PRO A 90 -10.71 -28.65 -14.08
C PRO A 90 -10.44 -29.40 -15.38
N ASP A 91 -11.34 -29.27 -16.36
CA ASP A 91 -11.25 -29.85 -17.71
C ASP A 91 -10.27 -29.09 -18.62
N GLN A 92 -10.04 -27.80 -18.34
CA GLN A 92 -9.13 -26.92 -19.10
C GLN A 92 -7.74 -26.79 -18.44
N ALA A 93 -7.60 -27.22 -17.19
CA ALA A 93 -6.35 -27.13 -16.45
C ALA A 93 -5.39 -28.27 -16.82
N PRO A 94 -4.08 -28.00 -16.97
CA PRO A 94 -3.08 -29.05 -17.14
C PRO A 94 -3.05 -29.99 -15.92
N THR A 95 -2.58 -31.22 -16.11
CA THR A 95 -2.44 -32.17 -14.99
C THR A 95 -1.40 -31.69 -13.97
N PRO A 96 -1.53 -32.02 -12.67
CA PRO A 96 -0.60 -31.58 -11.63
C PRO A 96 0.85 -32.00 -11.93
N VAL A 97 1.03 -33.23 -12.43
CA VAL A 97 2.35 -33.75 -12.86
C VAL A 97 2.97 -32.88 -13.96
N THR A 98 2.17 -32.47 -14.94
CA THR A 98 2.64 -31.62 -16.05
C THR A 98 3.10 -30.26 -15.54
N VAL A 99 2.34 -29.66 -14.62
CA VAL A 99 2.67 -28.37 -14.02
C VAL A 99 3.95 -28.47 -13.20
N LEU A 100 4.06 -29.50 -12.35
CA LEU A 100 5.24 -29.74 -11.53
C LEU A 100 6.50 -29.93 -12.40
N LEU A 101 6.46 -30.81 -13.40
CA LEU A 101 7.62 -31.05 -14.27
C LEU A 101 8.01 -29.80 -15.09
N ARG A 102 7.04 -29.01 -15.56
CA ARG A 102 7.33 -27.74 -16.24
C ARG A 102 8.05 -26.76 -15.31
N LEU A 103 7.60 -26.67 -14.06
CA LEU A 103 8.22 -25.82 -13.05
C LEU A 103 9.63 -26.29 -12.73
N LEU A 104 9.82 -27.58 -12.44
CA LEU A 104 11.12 -28.16 -12.11
C LEU A 104 12.16 -27.92 -13.22
N ARG A 105 11.76 -28.05 -14.50
CA ARG A 105 12.63 -27.79 -15.66
C ARG A 105 13.01 -26.32 -15.84
N GLN A 106 12.14 -25.38 -15.43
CA GLN A 106 12.36 -23.95 -15.62
C GLN A 106 13.06 -23.30 -14.42
N HIS A 107 12.92 -23.87 -13.23
CA HIS A 107 13.35 -23.25 -11.99
C HIS A 107 14.77 -23.64 -11.61
N ARG A 108 15.69 -22.66 -11.52
CA ARG A 108 17.14 -22.87 -11.33
C ARG A 108 17.54 -23.64 -10.06
N ARG A 109 16.64 -23.75 -9.09
CA ARG A 109 16.82 -24.46 -7.80
C ARG A 109 16.87 -25.98 -7.95
N PHE A 110 16.15 -26.53 -8.92
CA PHE A 110 15.99 -27.98 -9.07
C PHE A 110 16.80 -28.48 -10.25
N ARG A 111 17.50 -29.60 -10.07
CA ARG A 111 18.27 -30.25 -11.14
C ARG A 111 17.90 -31.72 -11.22
N PHE A 112 17.87 -32.26 -12.43
CA PHE A 112 17.68 -33.68 -12.65
C PHE A 112 19.02 -34.42 -12.56
N ALA A 113 19.15 -35.37 -11.65
CA ALA A 113 20.32 -36.21 -11.41
C ALA A 113 19.87 -37.68 -11.26
N PRO A 114 19.92 -38.48 -12.34
CA PRO A 114 19.39 -39.84 -12.33
C PRO A 114 20.20 -40.81 -11.46
N ASP A 115 21.52 -40.62 -11.28
CA ASP A 115 22.41 -41.56 -10.56
C ASP A 115 23.47 -40.84 -9.69
N GLY A 116 23.60 -41.23 -8.40
CA GLY A 116 24.66 -40.74 -7.48
C GLY A 116 24.42 -41.11 -6.00
N PRO A 117 25.47 -41.48 -5.22
CA PRO A 117 25.37 -42.42 -4.10
C PRO A 117 24.78 -41.82 -2.82
N ALA A 118 24.04 -42.65 -2.08
CA ALA A 118 23.64 -42.39 -0.71
C ALA A 118 24.89 -42.33 0.19
N THR A 119 25.27 -41.14 0.65
CA THR A 119 26.39 -40.99 1.59
C THR A 119 26.01 -41.56 2.94
N SER A 120 26.76 -42.61 3.29
CA SER A 120 26.79 -43.41 4.50
C SER A 120 26.87 -42.64 5.81
N SER A 121 26.10 -43.10 6.79
CA SER A 121 26.24 -42.85 8.22
C SER A 121 27.59 -43.35 8.74
N THR A 122 28.40 -42.47 9.33
CA THR A 122 29.62 -42.82 10.04
C THR A 122 29.29 -43.55 11.35
N SER A 123 29.62 -44.83 11.43
CA SER A 123 29.66 -45.62 12.66
C SER A 123 30.71 -45.08 13.64
N SER A 124 30.26 -44.71 14.84
CA SER A 124 31.13 -44.64 16.01
C SER A 124 31.15 -46.01 16.70
N ARG A 125 32.36 -46.54 16.90
CA ARG A 125 32.65 -47.80 17.57
C ARG A 125 32.42 -47.66 19.07
N ILE A 126 31.64 -48.55 19.67
CA ILE A 126 31.83 -48.98 21.06
C ILE A 126 31.77 -50.50 21.09
N ALA A 127 32.76 -51.08 21.77
CA ALA A 127 33.09 -52.49 21.86
C ALA A 127 32.02 -53.32 22.60
N ALA A 128 31.96 -54.60 22.22
CA ALA A 128 31.14 -55.64 22.84
C ALA A 128 31.92 -56.40 23.92
N GLU A 129 31.23 -56.85 24.97
CA GLU A 129 31.35 -58.19 25.59
C GLU A 129 30.27 -58.40 26.71
N PRO A 130 29.97 -59.63 27.20
CA PRO A 130 28.67 -60.26 26.91
C PRO A 130 27.79 -60.68 28.12
N ALA A 131 26.51 -60.95 27.78
CA ALA A 131 25.51 -61.90 28.30
C ALA A 131 25.48 -62.36 29.78
N SER A 132 24.32 -62.18 30.45
CA SER A 132 23.44 -63.27 30.92
C SER A 132 22.17 -62.73 31.64
N GLY A 133 21.09 -63.52 31.64
CA GLY A 133 20.01 -63.40 32.64
C GLY A 133 18.61 -63.13 32.09
N ALA A 134 17.67 -64.04 32.38
CA ALA A 134 16.37 -64.19 31.74
C ALA A 134 15.17 -63.59 32.50
N SER A 135 14.05 -63.47 31.76
CA SER A 135 12.63 -63.51 32.16
C SER A 135 11.86 -62.23 32.54
N PRO A 136 10.53 -62.20 32.29
CA PRO A 136 9.85 -61.07 31.67
C PRO A 136 8.95 -60.27 32.63
N ALA A 137 8.82 -58.96 32.39
CA ALA A 137 7.77 -58.15 33.02
C ALA A 137 7.32 -56.99 32.11
N THR A 138 6.05 -57.08 31.71
CA THR A 138 5.08 -56.04 31.34
C THR A 138 5.61 -54.61 31.19
N THR A 139 5.68 -54.09 29.96
CA THR A 139 5.96 -52.68 29.69
C THR A 139 4.74 -51.98 29.11
N ALA A 140 4.24 -50.99 29.85
CA ALA A 140 3.27 -50.00 29.38
C ALA A 140 3.88 -49.19 28.22
N VAL A 141 3.07 -48.91 27.20
CA VAL A 141 3.44 -48.09 26.05
C VAL A 141 3.68 -46.64 26.51
N ALA A 142 4.95 -46.23 26.56
CA ALA A 142 5.34 -44.83 26.70
C ALA A 142 5.34 -44.18 25.31
N VAL A 143 4.56 -43.10 25.16
CA VAL A 143 4.58 -42.20 24.01
C VAL A 143 5.94 -41.50 23.98
N PRO A 144 6.69 -41.51 22.85
CA PRO A 144 7.94 -40.78 22.79
C PRO A 144 7.66 -39.27 22.81
N ASP A 145 8.33 -38.60 23.74
CA ASP A 145 8.32 -37.16 23.92
C ASP A 145 8.90 -36.47 22.67
N LEU A 146 8.01 -35.88 21.86
CA LEU A 146 8.38 -35.10 20.68
C LEU A 146 8.94 -33.75 21.15
N THR A 147 10.22 -33.73 21.47
CA THR A 147 10.96 -32.46 21.61
C THR A 147 11.07 -31.83 20.21
N PRO A 148 10.54 -30.60 19.99
CA PRO A 148 10.68 -29.92 18.72
C PRO A 148 12.15 -29.55 18.49
N PRO A 149 12.66 -29.59 17.24
CA PRO A 149 14.02 -29.16 16.95
C PRO A 149 14.18 -27.68 17.32
N VAL A 150 15.28 -27.38 18.00
CA VAL A 150 15.71 -26.02 18.36
C VAL A 150 15.74 -25.18 17.08
N GLY A 151 14.92 -24.12 17.05
CA GLY A 151 14.84 -23.22 15.90
C GLY A 151 16.18 -22.53 15.65
N HIS A 152 16.70 -22.63 14.42
CA HIS A 152 17.83 -21.82 14.00
C HIS A 152 17.43 -20.34 14.00
N PRO A 153 18.24 -19.43 14.56
CA PRO A 153 18.01 -18.00 14.45
C PRO A 153 18.04 -17.61 12.97
N VAL A 154 16.94 -17.04 12.48
CA VAL A 154 16.89 -16.46 11.14
C VAL A 154 17.69 -15.16 11.19
N ASP A 155 18.86 -15.13 10.56
CA ASP A 155 19.62 -13.90 10.41
C ASP A 155 18.77 -12.83 9.70
N PRO A 156 18.67 -11.61 10.24
CA PRO A 156 17.87 -10.56 9.62
C PRO A 156 18.50 -10.18 8.26
N PRO A 157 17.73 -10.15 7.16
CA PRO A 157 18.24 -9.73 5.87
C PRO A 157 18.70 -8.26 5.93
N SER A 158 19.73 -7.93 5.14
CA SER A 158 20.47 -6.66 5.09
C SER A 158 19.65 -5.36 4.95
N GLY A 159 18.34 -5.44 4.72
CA GLY A 159 17.41 -4.29 4.75
C GLY A 159 16.73 -4.02 6.10
N ALA A 160 16.65 -4.99 7.01
CA ALA A 160 16.04 -4.85 8.34
C ALA A 160 16.79 -3.81 9.20
N ALA A 161 18.11 -3.80 9.09
CA ALA A 161 18.99 -2.85 9.77
C ALA A 161 18.68 -1.38 9.40
N VAL A 162 18.24 -1.12 8.16
CA VAL A 162 17.92 0.23 7.67
C VAL A 162 16.63 0.77 8.32
N TRP A 163 15.58 -0.06 8.41
CA TRP A 163 14.30 0.32 9.01
C TRP A 163 14.40 0.49 10.53
N LEU A 164 15.15 -0.40 11.19
CA LEU A 164 15.41 -0.32 12.63
C LEU A 164 16.26 0.89 13.01
N ALA A 165 17.28 1.21 12.21
CA ALA A 165 18.05 2.44 12.37
C ALA A 165 17.18 3.69 12.21
N THR A 166 16.09 3.61 11.44
CA THR A 166 15.15 4.72 11.32
C THR A 166 14.15 4.77 12.46
N LEU A 167 13.74 3.67 13.10
CA LEU A 167 12.70 3.65 14.16
C LEU A 167 13.19 4.06 15.55
N ALA A 168 14.49 3.99 15.81
CA ALA A 168 15.08 4.41 17.08
C ALA A 168 14.88 5.92 17.33
N PRO A 169 14.49 6.33 18.54
CA PRO A 169 14.51 7.73 18.93
C PRO A 169 15.98 8.16 19.05
N ALA A 170 16.39 9.01 18.10
CA ALA A 170 17.79 9.33 17.82
C ALA A 170 18.61 8.12 17.30
N PRO A 171 19.71 8.35 16.53
CA PRO A 171 20.62 7.29 16.11
C PRO A 171 21.48 6.79 17.29
N ASP A 172 20.84 6.53 18.43
CA ASP A 172 21.46 6.02 19.64
C ASP A 172 21.35 4.47 19.65
N PRO A 173 22.44 3.72 19.90
CA PRO A 173 22.36 2.28 20.18
C PRO A 173 21.30 1.90 21.23
N ALA A 174 20.94 2.80 22.15
CA ALA A 174 19.91 2.56 23.17
C ALA A 174 18.49 2.32 22.60
N GLY A 175 18.10 3.04 21.54
CA GLY A 175 16.78 2.87 20.92
C GLY A 175 16.61 1.55 20.18
N ARG A 176 17.72 1.01 19.63
CA ARG A 176 17.76 -0.36 19.10
C ARG A 176 17.69 -1.38 20.22
N ALA A 177 18.38 -1.15 21.33
CA ALA A 177 18.31 -2.01 22.51
C ALA A 177 16.90 -2.07 23.11
N TRP A 178 16.12 -0.98 23.05
CA TRP A 178 14.75 -0.96 23.55
C TRP A 178 13.80 -1.87 22.77
N LEU A 179 13.90 -1.90 21.43
CA LEU A 179 13.11 -2.80 20.55
C LEU A 179 13.71 -4.21 20.41
N ALA A 180 15.01 -4.39 20.62
CA ALA A 180 15.70 -5.69 20.52
C ALA A 180 15.47 -6.57 21.76
N ARG A 181 14.26 -6.52 22.32
CA ARG A 181 13.79 -7.38 23.42
C ARG A 181 12.30 -7.65 23.27
N ALA A 182 11.86 -8.79 23.78
CA ALA A 182 10.47 -9.16 23.89
C ALA A 182 9.91 -8.78 25.27
N GLY A 183 8.70 -8.24 25.30
CA GLY A 183 7.95 -7.89 26.50
C GLY A 183 7.08 -9.03 27.02
N ARG A 184 6.39 -8.79 28.14
CA ARG A 184 5.64 -9.83 28.86
C ARG A 184 4.50 -10.50 28.06
N PHE A 185 3.98 -9.84 27.02
CA PHE A 185 2.92 -10.40 26.18
C PHE A 185 3.44 -11.02 24.89
N ALA A 186 4.76 -11.00 24.66
CA ALA A 186 5.35 -11.68 23.51
C ALA A 186 5.27 -13.21 23.70
N ASN A 187 4.90 -13.90 22.63
CA ASN A 187 4.91 -15.34 22.54
C ASN A 187 6.15 -15.78 21.77
N LEU A 188 7.12 -16.34 22.48
CA LEU A 188 8.39 -16.78 21.90
C LEU A 188 8.36 -18.25 21.45
N SER A 189 7.21 -18.94 21.59
CA SER A 189 7.08 -20.32 21.16
C SER A 189 7.10 -20.43 19.65
N SER A 190 8.08 -21.14 19.10
CA SER A 190 8.21 -21.42 17.66
C SER A 190 7.02 -22.19 17.07
N VAL A 191 6.20 -22.82 17.92
CA VAL A 191 5.03 -23.60 17.50
C VAL A 191 3.83 -22.69 17.20
N THR A 192 3.69 -21.59 17.93
CA THR A 192 2.50 -20.72 17.87
C THR A 192 2.79 -19.31 17.36
N ASN A 193 4.05 -18.87 17.42
CA ASN A 193 4.52 -17.63 16.80
C ASN A 193 4.92 -17.88 15.35
N THR A 194 4.01 -17.57 14.42
CA THR A 194 4.22 -17.79 12.98
C THR A 194 5.16 -16.77 12.34
N LEU A 195 5.58 -15.73 13.07
CA LEU A 195 6.65 -14.84 12.61
C LEU A 195 8.03 -15.48 12.78
N GLY A 196 8.20 -16.44 13.69
CA GLY A 196 9.50 -17.04 14.01
C GLY A 196 10.53 -16.05 14.56
N VAL A 197 10.07 -14.93 15.13
CA VAL A 197 10.91 -13.84 15.65
C VAL A 197 10.96 -13.85 17.17
N ALA A 198 12.09 -13.41 17.73
CA ALA A 198 12.35 -13.44 19.17
C ALA A 198 12.22 -12.07 19.85
N ASP A 199 12.07 -10.99 19.08
CA ASP A 199 12.02 -9.62 19.60
C ASP A 199 11.11 -8.69 18.79
N ASP A 200 10.79 -7.54 19.39
CA ASP A 200 9.88 -6.54 18.82
C ASP A 200 10.47 -5.88 17.57
N ALA A 201 11.79 -5.70 17.50
CA ALA A 201 12.48 -5.11 16.37
C ALA A 201 12.23 -5.93 15.09
N GLN A 202 12.44 -7.25 15.16
CA GLN A 202 12.17 -8.18 14.07
C GLN A 202 10.67 -8.19 13.72
N ALA A 203 9.79 -8.24 14.74
CA ALA A 203 8.34 -8.25 14.54
C ALA A 203 7.79 -6.97 13.88
N VAL A 204 8.31 -5.79 14.24
CA VAL A 204 7.96 -4.50 13.60
C VAL A 204 8.48 -4.48 12.16
N THR A 205 9.66 -5.01 11.91
CA THR A 205 10.25 -5.06 10.56
C THR A 205 9.38 -5.88 9.61
N LEU A 206 8.94 -7.06 10.04
CA LEU A 206 8.03 -7.91 9.26
C LEU A 206 6.67 -7.23 9.04
N PHE A 207 6.13 -6.58 10.08
CA PHE A 207 4.90 -5.80 9.96
C PHE A 207 5.00 -4.70 8.88
N LEU A 208 6.07 -3.89 8.90
CA LEU A 208 6.26 -2.82 7.93
C LEU A 208 6.46 -3.36 6.51
N ARG A 209 7.18 -4.48 6.39
CA ARG A 209 7.38 -5.16 5.10
C ARG A 209 6.05 -5.64 4.52
N GLU A 210 5.16 -6.22 5.32
CA GLU A 210 3.88 -6.73 4.82
C GLU A 210 2.88 -5.59 4.56
N ARG A 211 2.75 -4.64 5.49
CA ARG A 211 1.66 -3.66 5.49
C ARG A 211 1.98 -2.36 4.75
N ALA A 212 3.26 -2.00 4.61
CA ALA A 212 3.64 -0.66 4.14
C ALA A 212 4.68 -0.63 3.01
N SER A 213 5.37 -1.73 2.71
CA SER A 213 6.42 -1.78 1.65
C SER A 213 5.93 -1.42 0.25
N ARG A 214 4.64 -1.61 -0.04
CA ARG A 214 4.05 -1.34 -1.36
C ARG A 214 3.94 0.15 -1.69
N SER A 215 4.10 1.05 -0.72
CA SER A 215 4.05 2.49 -0.96
C SER A 215 5.05 3.24 -0.06
N PRO A 216 6.04 3.96 -0.65
CA PRO A 216 6.99 4.76 0.12
C PRO A 216 6.32 5.81 1.03
N HIS A 217 5.15 6.32 0.64
CA HIS A 217 4.38 7.25 1.46
C HIS A 217 3.70 6.57 2.65
N THR A 218 3.10 5.40 2.43
CA THR A 218 2.50 4.60 3.53
C THR A 218 3.57 4.19 4.52
N LEU A 219 4.74 3.76 4.04
CA LEU A 219 5.87 3.39 4.87
C LEU A 219 6.38 4.55 5.72
N ARG A 220 6.60 5.72 5.13
CA ARG A 220 6.96 6.94 5.88
C ARG A 220 5.92 7.31 6.93
N ALA A 221 4.64 7.20 6.61
CA ALA A 221 3.58 7.50 7.56
C ALA A 221 3.56 6.50 8.73
N TYR A 222 3.67 5.20 8.46
CA TYR A 222 3.71 4.17 9.50
C TYR A 222 4.93 4.35 10.41
N LEU A 223 6.10 4.58 9.83
CA LEU A 223 7.34 4.86 10.57
C LEU A 223 7.18 6.09 11.47
N ALA A 224 6.59 7.17 10.97
CA ALA A 224 6.39 8.39 11.75
C ALA A 224 5.51 8.15 12.99
N GLU A 225 4.41 7.39 12.84
CA GLU A 225 3.53 7.12 13.98
C GLU A 225 4.12 6.08 14.95
N LEU A 226 4.82 5.06 14.45
CA LEU A 226 5.51 4.09 15.32
C LEU A 226 6.62 4.75 16.14
N ARG A 227 7.44 5.62 15.52
CA ARG A 227 8.42 6.43 16.25
C ARG A 227 7.78 7.27 17.34
N ARG A 228 6.64 7.89 17.04
CA ARG A 228 5.90 8.70 18.01
C ARG A 228 5.49 7.87 19.23
N LEU A 229 5.03 6.64 19.01
CA LEU A 229 4.73 5.72 20.10
C LEU A 229 5.98 5.34 20.89
N ILE A 230 7.06 4.93 20.21
CA ILE A 230 8.32 4.51 20.85
C ILE A 230 8.90 5.65 21.70
N GLN A 231 8.98 6.87 21.15
CA GLN A 231 9.45 8.04 21.88
C GLN A 231 8.58 8.33 23.12
N TRP A 232 7.26 8.15 23.00
CA TRP A 232 6.38 8.29 24.15
C TRP A 232 6.66 7.19 25.19
N CYS A 233 6.85 5.94 24.77
CA CYS A 233 7.21 4.86 25.70
C CYS A 233 8.52 5.14 26.44
N ASP A 234 9.53 5.66 25.74
CA ASP A 234 10.82 6.02 26.36
C ASP A 234 10.68 7.15 27.38
N CYS A 235 9.91 8.21 27.06
CA CYS A 235 9.66 9.31 27.99
C CYS A 235 8.97 8.86 29.28
N TYR A 236 8.14 7.81 29.20
CA TYR A 236 7.42 7.24 30.35
C TYR A 236 8.09 5.98 30.92
N GLN A 237 9.32 5.67 30.48
CA GLN A 237 10.12 4.52 30.93
C GLN A 237 9.37 3.18 30.83
N LEU A 238 8.59 3.00 29.77
CA LEU A 238 7.84 1.77 29.53
C LEU A 238 8.74 0.70 28.88
N GLY A 239 8.37 -0.56 29.08
CA GLY A 239 8.97 -1.71 28.38
C GLY A 239 8.68 -1.71 26.88
N PRO A 240 9.25 -2.67 26.12
CA PRO A 240 9.07 -2.76 24.66
C PRO A 240 7.59 -2.80 24.25
N LEU A 241 7.29 -2.66 22.95
CA LEU A 241 5.90 -2.58 22.47
C LEU A 241 5.03 -3.76 22.92
N SER A 242 5.58 -4.97 22.94
CA SER A 242 4.91 -6.19 23.42
C SER A 242 4.74 -6.25 24.94
N ASP A 243 5.25 -5.28 25.70
CA ASP A 243 5.01 -5.13 27.14
C ASP A 243 3.81 -4.23 27.45
N LEU A 244 3.41 -3.40 26.48
CA LEU A 244 2.40 -2.36 26.67
C LEU A 244 1.04 -2.93 27.07
N THR A 245 0.48 -2.35 28.12
CA THR A 245 -0.86 -2.70 28.61
C THR A 245 -1.94 -1.90 27.87
N ARG A 246 -3.20 -2.34 28.01
CA ARG A 246 -4.35 -1.53 27.56
C ARG A 246 -4.34 -0.14 28.20
N GLU A 247 -4.04 -0.06 29.49
CA GLU A 247 -3.96 1.21 30.23
C GLU A 247 -2.88 2.13 29.66
N ASN A 248 -1.69 1.60 29.34
CA ASN A 248 -0.64 2.41 28.71
C ASN A 248 -1.11 3.00 27.37
N LEU A 249 -1.79 2.20 26.55
CA LEU A 249 -2.29 2.68 25.25
C LEU A 249 -3.44 3.69 25.39
N LEU A 250 -4.27 3.59 26.43
CA LEU A 250 -5.28 4.61 26.74
C LEU A 250 -4.62 5.92 27.20
N THR A 251 -3.57 5.85 28.02
CA THR A 251 -2.76 7.01 28.41
C THR A 251 -2.03 7.63 27.22
N TYR A 252 -1.55 6.81 26.27
CA TYR A 252 -1.01 7.31 25.01
C TYR A 252 -2.08 8.06 24.20
N ARG A 253 -3.31 7.53 24.10
CA ARG A 253 -4.43 8.18 23.41
C ARG A 253 -4.76 9.55 23.98
N THR A 254 -4.74 9.71 25.30
CA THR A 254 -4.96 11.01 25.97
C THR A 254 -3.72 11.91 25.83
N ALA A 255 -2.51 11.38 25.86
CA ALA A 255 -1.29 12.15 25.61
C ALA A 255 -1.27 12.75 24.19
N LEU A 256 -1.79 12.05 23.18
CA LEU A 256 -1.96 12.59 21.82
C LEU A 256 -2.86 13.83 21.73
N GLU A 257 -3.72 14.07 22.73
CA GLU A 257 -4.53 15.30 22.82
C GLU A 257 -3.73 16.50 23.32
N ARG A 258 -2.66 16.24 24.08
CA ARG A 258 -1.84 17.26 24.75
C ARG A 258 -0.51 17.50 24.04
N LEU A 259 -0.12 16.61 23.12
CA LEU A 259 1.11 16.72 22.36
C LEU A 259 1.10 17.94 21.41
N PRO A 260 2.14 18.78 21.43
CA PRO A 260 2.25 19.91 20.51
C PRO A 260 2.22 19.46 19.05
N ARG A 261 1.63 20.29 18.19
CA ARG A 261 1.81 20.18 16.75
C ARG A 261 3.30 20.34 16.43
N THR A 262 3.99 19.23 16.19
CA THR A 262 5.34 19.29 15.63
C THR A 262 5.25 19.74 14.17
N THR A 263 5.47 21.03 13.92
CA THR A 263 6.01 21.47 12.64
C THR A 263 7.46 20.99 12.56
N PRO A 264 7.92 20.44 11.42
CA PRO A 264 9.35 20.16 11.26
C PRO A 264 10.11 21.46 11.51
N ALA A 265 11.08 21.40 12.43
CA ALA A 265 11.88 22.54 12.86
C ALA A 265 12.48 23.24 11.63
N ARG A 266 11.97 24.43 11.32
CA ARG A 266 12.79 25.47 10.69
C ARG A 266 13.40 26.24 11.84
N ASP A 267 14.71 26.22 11.85
CA ASP A 267 15.57 26.96 12.74
C ASP A 267 15.35 28.46 12.45
N THR A 268 14.55 29.13 13.27
CA THR A 268 14.49 30.59 13.33
C THR A 268 14.28 31.00 14.77
N SER A 269 15.32 31.63 15.30
CA SER A 269 15.40 32.32 16.57
C SER A 269 14.29 33.36 16.77
N GLN A 270 13.87 33.43 18.05
CA GLN A 270 13.28 34.57 18.78
C GLN A 270 11.80 34.94 18.57
N ASP A 271 11.18 35.12 19.74
CA ASP A 271 9.90 35.74 20.12
C ASP A 271 8.59 34.96 19.95
N ALA A 272 8.10 34.46 21.09
CA ALA A 272 6.74 33.98 21.30
C ALA A 272 5.75 35.13 21.47
N PRO A 273 4.44 34.90 21.22
CA PRO A 273 3.59 34.79 22.41
C PRO A 273 2.51 33.69 22.35
N ARG A 274 2.38 33.01 23.50
CA ARG A 274 1.13 32.85 24.27
C ARG A 274 -0.09 32.22 23.55
N ASN A 275 0.01 30.93 23.24
CA ASN A 275 -1.13 30.00 23.21
C ASN A 275 -0.64 28.62 23.67
N PRO A 276 -1.39 27.88 24.51
CA PRO A 276 -1.02 26.50 24.82
C PRO A 276 -0.94 25.72 23.50
N PRO A 277 0.07 24.84 23.31
CA PRO A 277 0.23 24.13 22.06
C PRO A 277 -1.03 23.30 21.80
N ALA A 278 -1.79 23.69 20.78
CA ALA A 278 -2.97 22.94 20.38
C ALA A 278 -2.56 21.50 20.05
N GLY A 279 -3.30 20.52 20.59
CA GLY A 279 -3.08 19.11 20.35
C GLY A 279 -2.99 18.73 18.87
N LEU A 280 -2.51 17.52 18.60
CA LEU A 280 -2.47 16.96 17.25
C LEU A 280 -3.86 17.03 16.59
N GLN A 281 -3.89 17.32 15.28
CA GLN A 281 -5.14 17.31 14.52
C GLN A 281 -5.85 15.95 14.67
N ALA A 282 -7.18 15.96 14.80
CA ALA A 282 -7.99 14.75 14.99
C ALA A 282 -7.70 13.67 13.94
N THR A 283 -7.40 14.06 12.70
CA THR A 283 -7.01 13.17 11.60
C THR A 283 -5.64 12.49 11.83
N THR A 284 -4.66 13.23 12.35
CA THR A 284 -3.34 12.70 12.71
C THR A 284 -3.44 11.76 13.91
N ARG A 285 -4.24 12.13 14.93
CA ARG A 285 -4.53 11.27 16.08
C ARG A 285 -5.18 9.94 15.66
N ALA A 286 -6.23 10.02 14.84
CA ALA A 286 -6.91 8.83 14.32
C ALA A 286 -5.95 7.94 13.51
N ARG A 287 -5.05 8.53 12.71
CA ARG A 287 -4.01 7.78 11.98
C ARG A 287 -3.03 7.09 12.93
N ALA A 288 -2.51 7.80 13.93
CA ALA A 288 -1.59 7.23 14.91
C ALA A 288 -2.21 6.01 15.59
N LEU A 289 -3.43 6.14 16.12
CA LEU A 289 -4.15 5.05 16.77
C LEU A 289 -4.47 3.90 15.81
N ALA A 290 -4.78 4.20 14.53
CA ALA A 290 -5.02 3.18 13.51
C ALA A 290 -3.76 2.38 13.17
N VAL A 291 -2.59 3.02 13.11
CA VAL A 291 -1.30 2.33 12.90
C VAL A 291 -0.99 1.42 14.08
N VAL A 292 -1.13 1.91 15.32
CA VAL A 292 -0.92 1.12 16.54
C VAL A 292 -1.90 -0.06 16.60
N SER A 293 -3.18 0.18 16.34
CA SER A 293 -4.19 -0.90 16.31
C SER A 293 -3.90 -1.93 15.21
N SER A 294 -3.37 -1.49 14.06
CA SER A 294 -2.98 -2.39 12.97
C SER A 294 -1.76 -3.23 13.33
N LEU A 295 -0.80 -2.68 14.09
CA LEU A 295 0.38 -3.40 14.56
C LEU A 295 -0.01 -4.54 15.49
N PHE A 296 -0.71 -4.26 16.58
CA PHE A 296 -1.07 -5.30 17.56
C PHE A 296 -2.09 -6.31 17.01
N ARG A 297 -2.96 -5.90 16.08
CA ARG A 297 -3.82 -6.86 15.36
C ARG A 297 -3.00 -7.81 14.49
N TYR A 298 -1.96 -7.29 13.84
CA TYR A 298 -1.05 -8.10 13.05
C TYR A 298 -0.31 -9.11 13.94
N TRP A 299 0.31 -8.63 15.01
CA TRP A 299 1.05 -9.47 15.95
C TRP A 299 0.20 -10.54 16.63
N LEU A 300 -1.06 -10.24 16.98
CA LEU A 300 -1.96 -11.24 17.54
C LEU A 300 -2.29 -12.32 16.50
N ARG A 301 -2.59 -11.91 15.27
CA ARG A 301 -2.96 -12.84 14.19
C ARG A 301 -1.79 -13.76 13.79
N THR A 302 -0.56 -13.27 13.90
CA THR A 302 0.65 -14.06 13.65
C THR A 302 1.16 -14.76 14.91
N GLY A 303 0.43 -14.67 16.02
CA GLY A 303 0.78 -15.31 17.27
C GLY A 303 2.05 -14.78 17.94
N TYR A 304 2.55 -13.60 17.55
CA TYR A 304 3.70 -12.95 18.20
C TYR A 304 3.33 -12.34 19.55
N VAL A 305 2.09 -11.86 19.73
CA VAL A 305 1.56 -11.49 21.05
C VAL A 305 0.40 -12.40 21.44
N ILE A 306 0.31 -12.75 22.72
CA ILE A 306 -0.78 -13.60 23.24
C ILE A 306 -2.10 -12.85 23.40
N ALA A 307 -2.06 -11.53 23.51
CA ALA A 307 -3.22 -10.68 23.68
C ALA A 307 -3.01 -9.34 22.96
N ASN A 308 -4.10 -8.72 22.48
CA ASN A 308 -4.06 -7.43 21.81
C ASN A 308 -4.44 -6.28 22.78
N PRO A 309 -3.46 -5.54 23.35
CA PRO A 309 -3.74 -4.41 24.24
C PRO A 309 -4.41 -3.24 23.50
N ALA A 310 -4.26 -3.16 22.17
CA ALA A 310 -4.84 -2.13 21.32
C ALA A 310 -6.23 -2.48 20.78
N ALA A 311 -6.86 -3.56 21.27
CA ALA A 311 -8.23 -3.89 20.92
C ALA A 311 -9.13 -2.68 21.15
N GLU A 312 -9.89 -2.26 20.14
CA GLU A 312 -10.77 -1.07 20.22
C GLU A 312 -10.05 0.23 20.63
N LEU A 313 -8.72 0.32 20.50
CA LEU A 313 -7.99 1.56 20.80
C LEU A 313 -8.37 2.68 19.82
N SER A 314 -8.63 2.29 18.58
CA SER A 314 -9.27 3.13 17.56
C SER A 314 -10.80 3.27 17.75
N GLY A 315 -11.36 2.73 18.83
CA GLY A 315 -12.78 2.49 19.06
C GLY A 315 -13.62 3.75 19.25
N GLY A 316 -14.86 3.65 18.75
CA GLY A 316 -15.82 4.72 18.55
C GLY A 316 -15.43 5.59 17.36
N ALA A 317 -15.55 5.09 16.13
CA ALA A 317 -15.70 6.02 15.04
C ALA A 317 -16.90 6.90 15.43
N PRO A 318 -16.74 8.22 15.64
CA PRO A 318 -17.93 9.07 15.64
C PRO A 318 -18.67 8.67 14.36
N THR A 319 -19.96 8.33 14.50
CA THR A 319 -20.90 8.14 13.38
C THR A 319 -20.44 9.08 12.30
N ARG A 320 -19.80 8.57 11.23
CA ARG A 320 -18.97 9.39 10.35
C ARG A 320 -19.77 10.64 10.06
N ASP A 321 -19.41 11.76 10.70
CA ASP A 321 -20.08 13.02 10.45
C ASP A 321 -19.96 13.16 8.96
N SER A 322 -21.11 13.04 8.30
CA SER A 322 -21.20 12.77 6.87
C SER A 322 -20.18 13.65 6.18
N TRP A 323 -19.11 13.07 5.62
CA TRP A 323 -17.93 13.84 5.24
C TRP A 323 -18.36 14.94 4.27
N THR A 324 -18.38 16.19 4.73
CA THR A 324 -18.57 17.35 3.86
C THR A 324 -17.19 17.81 3.45
N PRO A 325 -16.88 17.89 2.15
CA PRO A 325 -15.61 18.48 1.72
C PRO A 325 -15.57 19.97 2.11
N SER A 326 -14.92 20.29 3.23
CA SER A 326 -14.70 21.67 3.71
C SER A 326 -13.52 22.37 3.02
N ARG A 327 -12.85 21.68 2.09
CA ARG A 327 -11.61 22.10 1.43
C ARG A 327 -11.85 22.36 -0.06
N ILE A 328 -12.82 23.22 -0.35
CA ILE A 328 -13.19 23.63 -1.71
C ILE A 328 -12.95 25.13 -1.83
N MET A 329 -12.28 25.56 -2.90
CA MET A 329 -12.15 26.98 -3.20
C MET A 329 -13.43 27.50 -3.86
N PRO A 330 -13.96 28.67 -3.46
CA PRO A 330 -15.05 29.33 -4.17
C PRO A 330 -14.68 29.64 -5.62
N ALA A 331 -15.69 29.70 -6.49
CA ALA A 331 -15.50 30.00 -7.92
C ALA A 331 -14.79 31.34 -8.15
N ALA A 332 -15.08 32.36 -7.34
CA ALA A 332 -14.43 33.67 -7.41
C ALA A 332 -12.91 33.58 -7.16
N VAL A 333 -12.47 32.79 -6.17
CA VAL A 333 -11.04 32.61 -5.86
C VAL A 333 -10.34 31.81 -6.96
N LEU A 334 -11.01 30.81 -7.52
CA LEU A 334 -10.50 30.07 -8.68
C LEU A 334 -10.32 30.98 -9.89
N ALA A 335 -11.28 31.89 -10.15
CA ALA A 335 -11.21 32.84 -11.24
C ALA A 335 -10.01 33.79 -11.13
N LEU A 336 -9.64 34.22 -9.92
CA LEU A 336 -8.41 35.01 -9.70
C LEU A 336 -7.17 34.23 -10.14
N CYS A 337 -7.10 32.94 -9.81
CA CYS A 337 -5.97 32.09 -10.17
C CYS A 337 -5.94 31.79 -11.68
N ASP A 338 -7.10 31.56 -12.28
CA ASP A 338 -7.23 31.34 -13.73
C ASP A 338 -6.81 32.61 -14.50
N ALA A 339 -7.19 33.79 -14.01
CA ALA A 339 -6.72 35.07 -14.57
C ALA A 339 -5.20 35.23 -14.47
N VAL A 340 -4.57 34.80 -13.37
CA VAL A 340 -3.10 34.83 -13.22
C VAL A 340 -2.42 34.04 -14.33
N ILE A 341 -2.94 32.86 -14.64
CA ILE A 341 -2.39 31.95 -15.63
C ILE A 341 -2.68 32.37 -17.07
N CYS A 342 -3.70 33.19 -17.30
CA CYS A 342 -4.00 33.77 -18.61
C CYS A 342 -3.09 34.94 -18.99
N ASP A 343 -2.47 35.61 -18.02
CA ASP A 343 -1.59 36.75 -18.29
C ASP A 343 -0.24 36.35 -18.91
N ALA A 344 0.45 37.37 -19.42
CA ALA A 344 1.81 37.25 -19.89
C ALA A 344 2.76 36.77 -18.77
N ALA A 345 3.83 36.08 -19.17
CA ALA A 345 4.85 35.65 -18.22
C ALA A 345 5.43 36.87 -17.48
N PRO A 346 5.51 36.85 -16.13
CA PRO A 346 6.23 37.87 -15.40
C PRO A 346 7.67 37.96 -15.90
N GLY A 347 8.23 39.17 -15.98
CA GLY A 347 9.60 39.37 -16.49
C GLY A 347 10.69 38.60 -15.73
N THR A 348 10.40 38.17 -14.50
CA THR A 348 11.27 37.35 -13.65
C THR A 348 11.22 35.85 -13.94
N VAL A 349 10.30 35.39 -14.80
CA VAL A 349 10.07 33.98 -15.09
C VAL A 349 10.26 33.72 -16.58
N SER A 350 11.12 32.77 -16.95
CA SER A 350 11.30 32.42 -18.36
C SER A 350 9.98 31.96 -19.00
N LYS A 351 9.81 32.24 -20.30
CA LYS A 351 8.64 31.79 -21.10
C LYS A 351 8.37 30.30 -20.91
N LEU A 352 9.44 29.52 -20.80
CA LEU A 352 9.34 28.09 -20.65
C LEU A 352 8.82 27.64 -19.28
N VAL A 353 9.34 28.23 -18.19
CA VAL A 353 8.83 27.95 -16.85
C VAL A 353 7.37 28.39 -16.73
N TRP A 354 7.01 29.52 -17.34
CA TRP A 354 5.63 29.98 -17.38
C TRP A 354 4.73 28.98 -18.12
N ALA A 355 5.09 28.56 -19.34
CA ALA A 355 4.33 27.57 -20.10
C ALA A 355 4.15 26.25 -19.32
N ARG A 356 5.20 25.79 -18.62
CA ARG A 356 5.11 24.62 -17.72
C ARG A 356 4.09 24.85 -16.61
N ARG A 357 4.14 26.01 -15.94
CA ARG A 357 3.22 26.35 -14.85
C ARG A 357 1.77 26.38 -15.33
N ARG A 358 1.51 26.96 -16.51
CA ARG A 358 0.17 26.96 -17.11
C ARG A 358 -0.31 25.52 -17.38
N ALA A 359 0.55 24.66 -17.93
CA ALA A 359 0.21 23.25 -18.17
C ALA A 359 -0.09 22.49 -16.86
N ILE A 360 0.75 22.65 -15.84
CA ILE A 360 0.54 22.05 -14.51
C ILE A 360 -0.78 22.53 -13.90
N TRP A 361 -1.04 23.85 -13.90
CA TRP A 361 -2.28 24.41 -13.38
C TRP A 361 -3.49 23.85 -14.10
N SER A 362 -3.47 23.83 -15.43
CA SER A 362 -4.55 23.30 -16.26
C SER A 362 -4.89 21.85 -15.92
N LEU A 363 -3.88 20.97 -15.81
CA LEU A 363 -4.10 19.57 -15.47
C LEU A 363 -4.68 19.38 -14.05
N TYR A 364 -4.19 20.11 -13.03
CA TYR A 364 -4.78 20.01 -11.69
C TYR A 364 -6.19 20.60 -11.60
N ARG A 365 -6.43 21.71 -12.31
CA ARG A 365 -7.69 22.45 -12.29
C ARG A 365 -8.81 21.73 -13.04
N TYR A 366 -8.48 21.02 -14.12
CA TYR A 366 -9.46 20.49 -15.07
C TYR A 366 -9.40 18.97 -15.32
N ALA A 367 -8.39 18.25 -14.81
CA ALA A 367 -8.32 16.78 -14.94
C ALA A 367 -8.53 16.03 -13.61
N GLY A 368 -8.69 16.74 -12.48
CA GLY A 368 -8.96 16.12 -11.19
C GLY A 368 -7.89 15.14 -10.71
N VAL A 369 -6.65 15.27 -11.19
CA VAL A 369 -5.53 14.37 -10.85
C VAL A 369 -5.04 14.58 -9.41
N ARG A 370 -4.53 13.51 -8.79
CA ARG A 370 -3.80 13.58 -7.53
C ARG A 370 -2.38 14.09 -7.80
N LEU A 371 -1.75 14.68 -6.79
CA LEU A 371 -0.36 15.15 -6.90
C LEU A 371 0.60 14.05 -7.39
N ALA A 372 0.52 12.86 -6.79
CA ALA A 372 1.33 11.71 -7.19
C ALA A 372 0.95 11.10 -8.55
N GLU A 373 -0.22 11.43 -9.12
CA GLU A 373 -0.64 10.93 -10.43
C GLU A 373 0.02 11.69 -11.59
N LEU A 374 0.51 12.92 -11.34
CA LEU A 374 1.27 13.70 -12.32
C LEU A 374 2.78 13.52 -12.19
N GLU A 375 3.25 12.79 -11.18
CA GLU A 375 4.67 12.46 -11.04
C GLU A 375 5.04 11.35 -12.02
N TRP A 376 6.15 11.56 -12.75
CA TRP A 376 6.62 10.62 -13.77
C TRP A 376 7.11 9.30 -13.16
N SER A 377 6.70 8.21 -13.78
CA SER A 377 7.18 6.86 -13.53
C SER A 377 7.74 6.28 -14.83
N ASP A 378 9.06 6.16 -14.90
CA ASP A 378 9.77 5.60 -16.05
C ASP A 378 9.36 4.14 -16.34
N ALA A 379 9.21 3.35 -15.27
CA ALA A 379 8.79 1.95 -15.33
C ALA A 379 7.42 1.77 -16.00
N GLU A 380 6.49 2.70 -15.76
CA GLU A 380 5.12 2.62 -16.29
C GLU A 380 4.92 3.46 -17.54
N GLY A 381 5.83 4.40 -17.84
CA GLY A 381 5.68 5.36 -18.93
C GLY A 381 4.48 6.29 -18.72
N LEU A 382 4.21 6.69 -17.47
CA LEU A 382 3.06 7.50 -17.08
C LEU A 382 3.47 8.63 -16.11
N PRO A 383 2.75 9.76 -16.08
CA PRO A 383 1.59 10.10 -16.92
C PRO A 383 1.98 10.40 -18.36
N ARG A 384 1.04 10.21 -19.29
CA ARG A 384 1.22 10.57 -20.70
C ARG A 384 -0.05 11.15 -21.30
N LEU A 385 0.11 11.93 -22.36
CA LEU A 385 -0.99 12.41 -23.20
C LEU A 385 -1.12 11.53 -24.43
N ASP A 386 -2.36 11.32 -24.85
CA ASP A 386 -2.73 10.68 -26.10
C ASP A 386 -3.72 11.58 -26.84
N VAL A 387 -3.63 11.61 -28.16
CA VAL A 387 -4.50 12.41 -29.02
C VAL A 387 -4.99 11.51 -30.15
N ASP A 388 -6.32 11.35 -30.23
CA ASP A 388 -6.93 10.52 -31.26
C ASP A 388 -7.07 11.28 -32.61
N ALA A 389 -7.62 10.58 -33.60
CA ALA A 389 -7.83 11.14 -34.94
C ALA A 389 -8.86 12.30 -34.96
N GLN A 390 -9.69 12.42 -33.92
CA GLN A 390 -10.71 13.46 -33.73
C GLN A 390 -10.20 14.62 -32.85
N ASP A 391 -8.88 14.70 -32.63
CA ASP A 391 -8.22 15.71 -31.81
C ASP A 391 -8.71 15.72 -30.35
N GLN A 392 -9.18 14.57 -29.85
CA GLN A 392 -9.56 14.41 -28.45
C GLN A 392 -8.35 14.05 -27.60
N TRP A 393 -8.06 14.90 -26.62
CA TRP A 393 -6.91 14.73 -25.74
C TRP A 393 -7.28 13.90 -24.52
N THR A 394 -6.51 12.84 -24.27
CA THR A 394 -6.68 11.97 -23.11
C THR A 394 -5.41 11.94 -22.27
N LEU A 395 -5.57 12.21 -20.97
CA LEU A 395 -4.51 12.03 -19.99
C LEU A 395 -4.60 10.64 -19.37
N HIS A 396 -3.53 9.86 -19.49
CA HIS A 396 -3.39 8.58 -18.80
C HIS A 396 -2.55 8.75 -17.54
N VAL A 397 -3.06 8.27 -16.41
CA VAL A 397 -2.36 8.34 -15.12
C VAL A 397 -2.39 7.01 -14.38
N LEU A 398 -1.46 6.84 -13.44
CA LEU A 398 -1.40 5.71 -12.53
C LEU A 398 -1.91 6.12 -11.14
N GLY A 399 -3.13 5.70 -10.81
CA GLY A 399 -3.77 5.96 -9.53
C GLY A 399 -3.32 5.04 -8.40
N LYS A 400 -3.88 5.28 -7.19
CA LYS A 400 -3.58 4.51 -5.98
C LYS A 400 -3.79 3.00 -6.21
N GLY A 401 -2.78 2.21 -5.85
CA GLY A 401 -2.78 0.75 -6.04
C GLY A 401 -2.44 0.33 -7.47
N ASN A 402 -1.67 1.14 -8.19
CA ASN A 402 -1.26 0.92 -9.58
C ASN A 402 -2.43 0.75 -10.55
N LYS A 403 -3.56 1.44 -10.28
CA LYS A 403 -4.73 1.40 -11.14
C LYS A 403 -4.62 2.47 -12.21
N ARG A 404 -4.49 2.06 -13.47
CA ARG A 404 -4.50 2.97 -14.61
C ARG A 404 -5.89 3.56 -14.81
N ARG A 405 -5.97 4.85 -15.15
CA ARG A 405 -7.22 5.50 -15.56
C ARG A 405 -6.93 6.53 -16.64
N ALA A 406 -7.89 6.68 -17.55
CA ALA A 406 -7.89 7.65 -18.63
C ALA A 406 -8.83 8.81 -18.27
N ILE A 407 -8.37 10.03 -18.52
CA ILE A 407 -9.10 11.26 -18.19
C ILE A 407 -9.21 12.08 -19.48
N PRO A 408 -10.40 12.17 -20.08
CA PRO A 408 -10.64 13.08 -21.20
C PRO A 408 -10.37 14.52 -20.75
N LEU A 409 -9.54 15.24 -21.49
CA LEU A 409 -9.19 16.61 -21.19
C LEU A 409 -10.14 17.56 -21.91
N PRO A 410 -10.76 18.53 -21.20
CA PRO A 410 -11.62 19.51 -21.83
C PRO A 410 -10.82 20.45 -22.75
N SER A 411 -11.52 21.11 -23.68
CA SER A 411 -10.93 22.03 -24.65
C SER A 411 -10.10 23.15 -24.02
N VAL A 412 -10.42 23.58 -22.79
CA VAL A 412 -9.62 24.58 -22.05
C VAL A 412 -8.18 24.13 -21.76
N CYS A 413 -7.89 22.82 -21.75
CA CYS A 413 -6.54 22.30 -21.62
C CYS A 413 -5.73 22.36 -22.91
N ILE A 414 -6.41 22.28 -24.07
CA ILE A 414 -5.80 22.07 -25.38
C ILE A 414 -4.89 23.22 -25.82
N PRO A 415 -5.16 24.52 -25.57
CA PRO A 415 -4.22 25.57 -25.98
C PRO A 415 -2.90 25.55 -25.18
N VAL A 416 -2.93 24.98 -23.97
CA VAL A 416 -1.85 25.16 -22.99
C VAL A 416 -0.80 24.04 -23.10
N LEU A 417 -1.25 22.80 -23.33
CA LEU A 417 -0.35 21.64 -23.39
C LEU A 417 0.58 21.66 -24.61
N PRO A 418 0.12 21.92 -25.83
CA PRO A 418 0.97 21.99 -27.00
C PRO A 418 1.87 23.22 -26.98
N ALA A 419 1.40 24.36 -26.49
CA ALA A 419 2.25 25.55 -26.28
C ALA A 419 3.42 25.24 -25.32
N TYR A 420 3.17 24.47 -24.26
CA TYR A 420 4.23 24.00 -23.38
C TYR A 420 5.20 23.04 -24.08
N ARG A 421 4.68 22.09 -24.88
CA ARG A 421 5.51 21.15 -25.65
C ARG A 421 6.42 21.89 -26.63
N LEU A 422 5.88 22.83 -27.40
CA LEU A 422 6.64 23.68 -28.32
C LEU A 422 7.70 24.50 -27.58
N ALA A 423 7.38 25.05 -26.40
CA ALA A 423 8.37 25.75 -25.58
C ALA A 423 9.51 24.84 -25.08
N ARG A 424 9.31 23.52 -25.02
CA ARG A 424 10.38 22.53 -24.76
C ARG A 424 11.15 22.12 -26.02
N GLY A 425 10.73 22.52 -27.20
CA GLY A 425 11.24 21.98 -28.45
C GLY A 425 10.71 20.59 -28.80
N LEU A 426 9.56 20.20 -28.23
CA LEU A 426 8.85 18.98 -28.58
C LEU A 426 7.78 19.26 -29.65
N PRO A 427 7.39 18.26 -30.46
CA PRO A 427 6.26 18.39 -31.36
C PRO A 427 4.99 18.78 -30.60
N GLU A 428 4.17 19.62 -31.23
CA GLU A 428 2.91 20.11 -30.68
C GLU A 428 2.03 18.95 -30.19
N ARG A 429 1.89 17.91 -31.01
CA ARG A 429 1.16 16.69 -30.68
C ARG A 429 2.10 15.61 -30.11
N PRO A 430 1.69 14.89 -29.06
CA PRO A 430 2.44 13.73 -28.58
C PRO A 430 2.43 12.63 -29.63
N SER A 431 3.54 11.90 -29.73
CA SER A 431 3.56 10.67 -30.52
C SER A 431 2.74 9.58 -29.82
N PRO A 432 2.10 8.66 -30.55
CA PRO A 432 1.47 7.50 -29.94
C PRO A 432 2.48 6.75 -29.06
N PHE A 433 2.09 6.44 -27.83
CA PHE A 433 2.93 5.74 -26.85
C PHE A 433 4.26 6.45 -26.50
N GLU A 434 4.31 7.77 -26.62
CA GLU A 434 5.46 8.57 -26.20
C GLU A 434 5.92 8.23 -24.77
N ARG A 435 7.22 7.92 -24.60
CA ARG A 435 7.84 7.58 -23.31
C ARG A 435 8.77 8.68 -22.82
N ILE A 436 8.24 9.90 -22.75
CA ILE A 436 8.93 11.03 -22.13
C ILE A 436 8.09 11.57 -20.98
N ALA A 437 8.75 12.22 -20.02
CA ALA A 437 8.06 12.83 -18.91
C ALA A 437 7.07 13.90 -19.40
N LEU A 438 5.81 13.81 -18.96
CA LEU A 438 4.81 14.82 -19.33
C LEU A 438 5.21 16.23 -18.86
N ILE A 439 5.77 16.34 -17.65
CA ILE A 439 6.20 17.61 -17.05
C ILE A 439 7.69 17.53 -16.74
N HIS A 440 8.48 18.34 -17.44
CA HIS A 440 9.94 18.33 -17.37
C HIS A 440 10.49 19.23 -16.27
N SER A 441 11.55 18.77 -15.60
CA SER A 441 12.34 19.60 -14.70
C SER A 441 13.38 20.41 -15.48
N GLY A 442 13.96 21.43 -14.84
CA GLY A 442 15.13 22.13 -15.37
C GLY A 442 16.44 21.39 -15.09
N LYS A 443 16.46 20.47 -14.12
CA LYS A 443 17.67 19.76 -13.64
C LYS A 443 17.59 18.23 -13.79
N ARG A 444 16.41 17.70 -14.09
CA ARG A 444 16.10 16.27 -14.19
C ARG A 444 15.15 16.06 -15.36
N ASP A 445 14.97 14.80 -15.77
CA ASP A 445 14.04 14.46 -16.85
C ASP A 445 12.59 14.84 -16.51
N ALA A 446 12.19 14.61 -15.26
CA ALA A 446 10.84 14.91 -14.78
C ALA A 446 10.82 15.84 -13.56
N LEU A 447 9.76 16.64 -13.46
CA LEU A 447 9.46 17.42 -12.26
C LEU A 447 8.87 16.49 -11.18
N GLY A 448 9.56 16.38 -10.05
CA GLY A 448 9.11 15.54 -8.94
C GLY A 448 7.96 16.15 -8.14
N HIS A 449 7.45 15.37 -7.19
CA HIS A 449 6.33 15.72 -6.31
C HIS A 449 6.36 17.16 -5.75
N SER A 450 7.47 17.59 -5.12
CA SER A 450 7.56 18.93 -4.53
C SER A 450 7.52 20.02 -5.58
N GLY A 451 8.20 19.85 -6.72
CA GLY A 451 8.21 20.84 -7.78
C GLY A 451 6.82 21.05 -8.40
N LEU A 452 6.04 19.97 -8.58
CA LEU A 452 4.65 20.07 -9.04
C LEU A 452 3.79 20.86 -8.04
N TYR A 453 3.98 20.62 -6.74
CA TYR A 453 3.28 21.35 -5.68
C TYR A 453 3.66 22.83 -5.65
N ASP A 454 4.95 23.12 -5.79
CA ASP A 454 5.49 24.49 -5.76
C ASP A 454 4.99 25.33 -6.94
N GLU A 455 4.85 24.74 -8.13
CA GLU A 455 4.29 25.43 -9.29
C GLU A 455 2.82 25.82 -9.07
N VAL A 456 2.01 24.97 -8.42
CA VAL A 456 0.64 25.31 -8.03
C VAL A 456 0.63 26.38 -6.94
N LYS A 457 1.53 26.29 -5.96
CA LYS A 457 1.66 27.30 -4.91
C LYS A 457 2.07 28.66 -5.45
N ALA A 458 2.91 28.70 -6.49
CA ALA A 458 3.29 29.94 -7.14
C ALA A 458 2.08 30.66 -7.78
N VAL A 459 1.13 29.91 -8.36
CA VAL A 459 -0.11 30.49 -8.89
C VAL A 459 -0.99 31.04 -7.77
N LEU A 460 -1.19 30.25 -6.71
CA LEU A 460 -2.00 30.67 -5.56
C LEU A 460 -1.43 31.93 -4.91
N LEU A 461 -0.10 32.01 -4.76
CA LEU A 461 0.58 33.18 -4.21
C LEU A 461 0.42 34.40 -5.12
N ALA A 462 0.57 34.24 -6.44
CA ALA A 462 0.37 35.32 -7.40
C ALA A 462 -1.08 35.82 -7.43
N ALA A 463 -2.05 34.95 -7.14
CA ALA A 463 -3.46 35.33 -7.02
C ALA A 463 -3.74 36.17 -5.76
N GLU A 464 -2.93 36.08 -4.70
CA GLU A 464 -3.08 36.93 -3.51
C GLU A 464 -2.98 38.42 -3.86
N ALA A 465 -2.12 38.78 -4.82
CA ALA A 465 -1.94 40.16 -5.27
C ALA A 465 -3.16 40.72 -6.03
N ARG A 466 -4.14 39.87 -6.38
CA ARG A 466 -5.39 40.25 -7.06
C ARG A 466 -6.60 40.25 -6.16
N VAL A 467 -6.43 39.85 -4.91
CA VAL A 467 -7.52 39.86 -3.93
C VAL A 467 -7.86 41.30 -3.59
N THR A 468 -9.16 41.62 -3.55
CA THR A 468 -9.65 42.93 -3.15
C THR A 468 -9.12 43.29 -1.76
N PRO A 469 -8.61 44.52 -1.55
CA PRO A 469 -8.20 44.97 -0.23
C PRO A 469 -9.32 44.78 0.80
N GLY A 470 -9.01 44.11 1.91
CA GLY A 470 -9.99 43.80 2.98
C GLY A 470 -10.62 42.41 2.91
N ASP A 471 -10.48 41.66 1.81
CA ASP A 471 -10.96 40.28 1.73
C ASP A 471 -9.98 39.28 2.37
N ALA A 472 -9.95 39.30 3.71
CA ALA A 472 -9.13 38.39 4.51
C ALA A 472 -9.52 36.91 4.32
N ALA A 473 -10.76 36.63 3.91
CA ALA A 473 -11.25 35.28 3.71
C ALA A 473 -10.62 34.66 2.46
N ALA A 474 -10.62 35.36 1.32
CA ALA A 474 -9.97 34.89 0.09
C ALA A 474 -8.46 34.68 0.28
N LEU A 475 -7.77 35.61 0.97
CA LEU A 475 -6.35 35.46 1.30
C LEU A 475 -6.08 34.20 2.15
N THR A 476 -6.91 33.96 3.17
CA THR A 476 -6.78 32.76 4.03
C THR A 476 -6.98 31.48 3.21
N LEU A 477 -7.96 31.47 2.32
CA LEU A 477 -8.23 30.33 1.43
C LEU A 477 -7.06 30.06 0.48
N LEU A 478 -6.52 31.08 -0.20
CA LEU A 478 -5.38 30.93 -1.12
C LEU A 478 -4.14 30.37 -0.42
N ARG A 479 -3.82 30.89 0.78
CA ARG A 479 -2.69 30.42 1.59
C ARG A 479 -2.84 28.96 2.01
N ALA A 480 -4.06 28.55 2.38
CA ALA A 480 -4.36 27.18 2.81
C ALA A 480 -4.53 26.18 1.65
N ALA A 481 -4.95 26.64 0.47
CA ALA A 481 -5.26 25.79 -0.67
C ALA A 481 -4.08 24.93 -1.12
N SER A 482 -4.37 23.78 -1.72
CA SER A 482 -3.35 22.86 -2.23
C SER A 482 -3.85 22.16 -3.49
N THR A 483 -3.00 21.37 -4.13
CA THR A 483 -3.39 20.53 -5.29
C THR A 483 -4.61 19.65 -5.00
N HIS A 484 -4.79 19.21 -3.75
CA HIS A 484 -5.97 18.44 -3.36
C HIS A 484 -7.27 19.26 -3.36
N TRP A 485 -7.21 20.57 -3.07
CA TRP A 485 -8.37 21.46 -3.15
C TRP A 485 -8.80 21.67 -4.61
N LEU A 486 -7.86 21.74 -5.56
CA LEU A 486 -8.18 21.80 -6.99
C LEU A 486 -8.92 20.54 -7.44
N ARG A 487 -8.49 19.36 -6.96
CA ARG A 487 -9.20 18.11 -7.20
C ARG A 487 -10.61 18.10 -6.57
N HIS A 488 -10.78 18.65 -5.38
CA HIS A 488 -12.11 18.84 -4.78
C HIS A 488 -12.97 19.80 -5.61
N GLY A 489 -12.38 20.87 -6.15
CA GLY A 489 -13.03 21.79 -7.07
C GLY A 489 -13.52 21.08 -8.33
N TYR A 490 -12.67 20.28 -8.98
CA TYR A 490 -13.05 19.45 -10.13
C TYR A 490 -14.19 18.48 -9.79
N ALA A 491 -14.12 17.79 -8.65
CA ALA A 491 -15.18 16.89 -8.21
C ALA A 491 -16.51 17.61 -7.97
N ARG A 492 -16.50 18.80 -7.34
CA ARG A 492 -17.68 19.65 -7.17
C ARG A 492 -18.22 20.11 -8.51
N THR A 493 -17.37 20.52 -9.44
CA THR A 493 -17.80 20.95 -10.78
C THR A 493 -18.51 19.84 -11.53
N LEU A 494 -17.98 18.60 -11.51
CA LEU A 494 -18.68 17.47 -12.11
C LEU A 494 -20.00 17.16 -11.40
N VAL A 495 -19.98 16.96 -10.08
CA VAL A 495 -21.10 16.38 -9.34
C VAL A 495 -22.19 17.41 -9.02
N VAL A 496 -21.81 18.62 -8.65
CA VAL A 496 -22.72 19.68 -8.20
C VAL A 496 -23.06 20.63 -9.34
N ASP A 497 -22.04 21.19 -10.01
CA ASP A 497 -22.28 22.24 -11.01
C ASP A 497 -22.83 21.68 -12.33
N HIS A 498 -22.47 20.43 -12.69
CA HIS A 498 -22.90 19.78 -13.94
C HIS A 498 -23.71 18.49 -13.76
N ALA A 499 -24.07 18.13 -12.52
CA ALA A 499 -24.90 16.97 -12.20
C ALA A 499 -24.46 15.64 -12.89
N VAL A 500 -23.15 15.46 -13.08
CA VAL A 500 -22.60 14.27 -13.75
C VAL A 500 -22.95 13.02 -12.93
N PRO A 501 -23.45 11.94 -13.57
CA PRO A 501 -23.79 10.71 -12.86
C PRO A 501 -22.64 10.21 -11.98
N LEU A 502 -22.95 9.87 -10.72
CA LEU A 502 -21.94 9.49 -9.73
C LEU A 502 -20.98 8.37 -10.19
N PRO A 503 -21.41 7.33 -10.93
CA PRO A 503 -20.48 6.32 -11.46
C PRO A 503 -19.45 6.88 -12.46
N VAL A 504 -19.88 7.84 -13.29
CA VAL A 504 -18.99 8.53 -14.25
C VAL A 504 -17.99 9.40 -13.50
N ALA A 505 -18.48 10.23 -12.57
CA ALA A 505 -17.61 11.06 -11.73
C ALA A 505 -16.65 10.21 -10.87
N GLN A 506 -17.09 9.06 -10.36
CA GLN A 506 -16.22 8.11 -9.63
C GLN A 506 -15.08 7.59 -10.51
N THR A 507 -15.37 7.24 -11.77
CA THR A 507 -14.37 6.76 -12.74
C THR A 507 -13.37 7.87 -13.08
N LEU A 508 -13.87 9.07 -13.40
CA LEU A 508 -13.06 10.27 -13.68
C LEU A 508 -12.26 10.77 -12.48
N LEU A 509 -12.65 10.44 -11.25
CA LEU A 509 -11.86 10.71 -10.04
C LEU A 509 -10.97 9.52 -9.66
N GLY A 510 -11.24 8.30 -10.14
CA GLY A 510 -10.52 7.10 -9.69
C GLY A 510 -10.74 6.85 -8.19
N HIS A 511 -11.99 6.92 -7.74
CA HIS A 511 -12.39 6.54 -6.38
C HIS A 511 -12.71 5.04 -6.31
N ALA A 512 -12.26 4.37 -5.25
CA ALA A 512 -12.54 2.95 -5.04
C ALA A 512 -14.01 2.68 -4.66
N SER A 513 -14.72 3.68 -4.15
CA SER A 513 -16.13 3.58 -3.77
C SER A 513 -16.90 4.82 -4.25
N VAL A 514 -18.12 4.59 -4.74
CA VAL A 514 -19.09 5.64 -5.10
C VAL A 514 -19.38 6.53 -3.90
N GLN A 515 -19.37 6.01 -2.66
CA GLN A 515 -19.64 6.79 -1.45
C GLN A 515 -18.68 7.98 -1.29
N THR A 516 -17.42 7.85 -1.71
CA THR A 516 -16.45 8.96 -1.69
C THR A 516 -16.84 10.06 -2.67
N THR A 517 -17.50 9.72 -3.78
CA THR A 517 -18.02 10.67 -4.76
C THR A 517 -19.38 11.23 -4.34
N ALA A 518 -20.24 10.41 -3.74
CA ALA A 518 -21.56 10.81 -3.24
C ALA A 518 -21.48 11.92 -2.17
N ALA A 519 -20.38 12.00 -1.45
CA ALA A 519 -20.17 13.06 -0.47
C ALA A 519 -20.11 14.49 -1.03
N TYR A 520 -19.88 14.66 -2.34
CA TYR A 520 -20.02 15.97 -2.99
C TYR A 520 -21.49 16.27 -3.36
N ALA A 521 -22.33 15.25 -3.50
CA ALA A 521 -23.74 15.37 -3.85
C ALA A 521 -24.62 15.69 -2.62
N LYS A 522 -24.10 16.42 -1.63
CA LYS A 522 -24.94 16.92 -0.54
C LYS A 522 -25.78 18.06 -1.08
N THR A 523 -26.95 17.70 -1.58
CA THR A 523 -27.91 18.61 -2.17
C THR A 523 -28.68 19.32 -1.06
N ASP A 524 -28.69 20.65 -1.09
CA ASP A 524 -29.63 21.43 -0.28
C ASP A 524 -31.06 21.22 -0.82
N LEU A 525 -32.08 21.36 0.03
CA LEU A 525 -33.48 21.14 -0.31
C LEU A 525 -33.92 21.98 -1.52
N ALA A 526 -33.37 23.19 -1.68
CA ALA A 526 -33.62 24.06 -2.82
C ALA A 526 -33.13 23.44 -4.15
N GLN A 527 -31.95 22.83 -4.16
CA GLN A 527 -31.40 22.14 -5.32
C GLN A 527 -32.19 20.86 -5.64
N THR A 528 -32.63 20.14 -4.60
CA THR A 528 -33.49 18.96 -4.77
C THR A 528 -34.83 19.33 -5.41
N ARG A 529 -35.44 20.45 -5.00
CA ARG A 529 -36.68 20.95 -5.61
C ARG A 529 -36.48 21.31 -7.08
N ALA A 530 -35.46 22.08 -7.41
CA ALA A 530 -35.16 22.45 -8.80
C ALA A 530 -34.91 21.21 -9.68
N PHE A 531 -34.24 20.19 -9.15
CA PHE A 531 -34.02 18.94 -9.87
C PHE A 531 -35.33 18.18 -10.15
N VAL A 532 -36.22 18.08 -9.16
CA VAL A 532 -37.54 17.43 -9.32
C VAL A 532 -38.38 18.20 -10.32
N GLU A 533 -38.44 19.52 -10.20
CA GLU A 533 -39.22 20.38 -11.10
C GLU A 533 -38.72 20.32 -12.55
N GLY A 534 -37.40 20.31 -12.76
CA GLY A 534 -36.81 20.12 -14.08
C GLY A 534 -36.97 18.70 -14.66
N SER A 535 -37.17 17.69 -13.81
CA SER A 535 -37.36 16.29 -14.24
C SER A 535 -38.82 16.00 -14.63
N PHE A 536 -39.77 16.77 -14.10
CA PHE A 536 -41.20 16.65 -14.39
C PHE A 536 -41.77 18.00 -14.88
N PRO A 537 -41.32 18.52 -16.04
CA PRO A 537 -41.83 19.78 -16.56
C PRO A 537 -43.33 19.65 -16.87
N GLN A 538 -44.08 20.75 -16.68
CA GLN A 538 -45.50 20.77 -17.03
C GLN A 538 -45.68 20.42 -18.51
N PRO A 539 -46.68 19.57 -18.84
CA PRO A 539 -46.98 19.25 -20.23
C PRO A 539 -47.29 20.54 -21.00
N LYS A 540 -46.68 20.68 -22.18
CA LYS A 540 -46.84 21.83 -23.09
C LYS A 540 -48.22 21.87 -23.71
#